data_AF-A0A7C6DVH5-F1
#
_entry.id   AF-A0A7C6DVH5-F1
#
_cell.length_a   1.000
_cell.length_b   1.000
_cell.length_c   1.000
_cell.angle_alpha   90.00
_cell.angle_beta   90.00
_cell.angle_gamma   90.00
#
_symmetry.space_group_name_H-M   'P 1'
#
loop_
_entity.id
_entity.type
_entity.pdbx_description
1 polymer ?
#
loop_
_entity_poly.entity_id
_entity_poly.type
_entity_poly.pdbx_seq_one_letter_code
_entity_poly.pdbx_strand_id
1 'polypeptide(L)'
;MIKYLEYKINLNTDFINKGELLSIISKVGSPIINSIKNDIYKLFFSQQEDKKYLFNENFEIFVKEKVLCVVDFEKSNFIKVGFIIYSNEFEKIIEMFKRVIEKYLQTKNISFEIIEEKPQINLFLPADISSFLNSDLSIFNKLSNQGYNALKSINSVGTKVYKKDISKLLNIDFNLIEELVSLNFLQKEYVFLCKETGRQIIQLANLDILQTNPDAVKCFYCGKNLKDEIMEEIISLSSISMEMVKDNMWLAAVIYKSLIDNGITELAIDSVEVGKVIISSHLSEPLAIFILKENFKIHDVFLLDIYLSNYKTNYVILVTLSNSASIIKDYISQKGIKVELINTYENISKLIIQAVHDISKIFIKDKLEQYNKYFSFKISDLISQEYPTISKVESTA
;
A
#
# COMPACT_ATOMS: atom_id res chain seq x y z
N MET A 1 11.62 6.09 14.20
CA MET A 1 10.27 5.79 14.71
C MET A 1 9.51 7.09 14.67
N ILE A 2 8.56 7.21 13.76
CA ILE A 2 7.75 8.42 13.67
C ILE A 2 6.85 8.53 14.90
N LYS A 3 6.97 9.67 15.57
CA LYS A 3 6.18 10.05 16.73
C LYS A 3 5.11 11.03 16.30
N TYR A 4 3.90 10.84 16.81
CA TYR A 4 2.84 11.84 16.78
C TYR A 4 2.69 12.49 18.16
N LEU A 5 2.69 13.82 18.19
CA LEU A 5 2.34 14.65 19.35
C LEU A 5 1.14 15.52 19.01
N GLU A 6 0.22 15.68 19.95
CA GLU A 6 -0.96 16.53 19.79
C GLU A 6 -1.00 17.57 20.90
N TYR A 7 -1.07 18.85 20.51
CA TYR A 7 -1.29 19.97 21.39
C TYR A 7 -2.62 20.63 21.09
N LYS A 8 -3.34 21.02 22.12
CA LYS A 8 -4.54 21.86 22.04
C LYS A 8 -4.26 23.21 22.68
N ILE A 9 -4.47 24.27 21.92
CA ILE A 9 -4.31 25.64 22.37
C ILE A 9 -5.71 26.22 22.60
N ASN A 10 -6.17 26.23 23.85
CA ASN A 10 -7.46 26.84 24.19
C ASN A 10 -7.33 28.36 24.13
N LEU A 11 -8.31 29.02 23.55
CA LEU A 11 -8.38 30.47 23.43
C LEU A 11 -9.54 30.99 24.28
N ASN A 12 -9.34 32.13 24.94
CA ASN A 12 -10.40 32.78 25.72
C ASN A 12 -11.41 33.57 24.84
N THR A 13 -11.15 33.69 23.55
CA THR A 13 -11.99 34.38 22.56
C THR A 13 -12.00 33.64 21.23
N ASP A 14 -13.00 33.91 20.40
CA ASP A 14 -13.07 33.37 19.04
C ASP A 14 -11.90 33.84 18.17
N PHE A 15 -11.30 32.91 17.45
CA PHE A 15 -10.18 33.10 16.55
C PHE A 15 -10.67 33.56 15.18
N ILE A 16 -10.43 34.83 14.85
CA ILE A 16 -11.00 35.46 13.65
C ILE A 16 -9.96 35.55 12.51
N ASN A 17 -8.67 35.40 12.78
CA ASN A 17 -7.62 35.82 11.85
C ASN A 17 -6.65 34.70 11.41
N LYS A 18 -7.20 33.67 10.75
CA LYS A 18 -6.44 32.52 10.20
C LYS A 18 -5.29 32.93 9.28
N GLY A 19 -5.51 33.85 8.35
CA GLY A 19 -4.51 34.23 7.35
C GLY A 19 -3.21 34.77 7.94
N GLU A 20 -3.32 35.58 9.01
CA GLU A 20 -2.16 36.17 9.66
C GLU A 20 -1.33 35.12 10.42
N LEU A 21 -1.99 34.21 11.15
CA LEU A 21 -1.28 33.12 11.83
C LEU A 21 -0.60 32.18 10.83
N LEU A 22 -1.25 31.85 9.71
CA LEU A 22 -0.63 31.05 8.65
C LEU A 22 0.60 31.72 8.04
N SER A 23 0.54 33.04 7.81
CA SER A 23 1.69 33.82 7.31
C SER A 23 2.86 33.85 8.29
N ILE A 24 2.58 33.70 9.58
CA ILE A 24 3.59 33.67 10.63
C ILE A 24 4.19 32.27 10.77
N ILE A 25 3.36 31.22 10.75
CA ILE A 25 3.80 29.82 10.77
C ILE A 25 4.61 29.48 9.51
N SER A 26 4.29 30.08 8.36
CA SER A 26 5.03 29.88 7.12
C SER A 26 6.48 30.40 7.16
N LYS A 27 6.84 31.24 8.14
CA LYS A 27 8.23 31.65 8.40
C LYS A 27 9.06 30.54 9.04
N VAL A 28 8.40 29.56 9.66
CA VAL A 28 9.05 28.42 10.32
C VAL A 28 9.16 27.24 9.38
N GLY A 29 8.07 26.88 8.69
CA GLY A 29 8.02 25.77 7.74
C GLY A 29 7.24 26.13 6.47
N SER A 30 7.51 25.42 5.39
CA SER A 30 6.84 25.65 4.11
C SER A 30 5.44 25.03 4.10
N PRO A 31 4.39 25.75 3.67
CA PRO A 31 3.07 25.18 3.54
C PRO A 31 3.05 24.11 2.43
N ILE A 32 2.32 23.03 2.67
CA ILE A 32 2.12 21.96 1.67
C ILE A 32 1.00 22.38 0.71
N ILE A 33 1.17 22.11 -0.57
CA ILE A 33 0.12 22.34 -1.57
C ILE A 33 -1.10 21.44 -1.34
N ASN A 34 -2.30 21.95 -1.62
CA ASN A 34 -3.57 21.27 -1.30
C ASN A 34 -3.69 19.85 -1.86
N SER A 35 -3.09 19.56 -3.02
CA SER A 35 -3.13 18.21 -3.61
C SER A 35 -2.45 17.16 -2.73
N ILE A 36 -1.35 17.52 -2.06
CA ILE A 36 -0.56 16.62 -1.21
C ILE A 36 -1.12 16.57 0.23
N LYS A 37 -1.80 17.63 0.67
CA LYS A 37 -2.42 17.70 2.02
C LYS A 37 -3.35 16.52 2.29
N ASN A 38 -4.18 16.16 1.32
CA ASN A 38 -5.13 15.06 1.46
C ASN A 38 -4.44 13.70 1.58
N ASP A 39 -3.34 13.50 0.87
CA ASP A 39 -2.59 12.24 0.91
C ASP A 39 -1.85 12.12 2.25
N ILE A 40 -1.19 13.19 2.71
CA ILE A 40 -0.57 13.21 4.05
C ILE A 40 -1.62 13.03 5.14
N TYR A 41 -2.78 13.64 5.00
CA TYR A 41 -3.86 13.44 5.95
C TYR A 41 -4.29 11.97 6.00
N LYS A 42 -4.47 11.34 4.85
CA LYS A 42 -4.82 9.91 4.77
C LYS A 42 -3.75 9.04 5.42
N LEU A 43 -2.48 9.39 5.22
CA LEU A 43 -1.33 8.62 5.69
C LEU A 43 -1.31 8.48 7.20
N PHE A 44 -1.56 9.59 7.88
CA PHE A 44 -1.38 9.68 9.31
C PHE A 44 -2.69 9.58 10.10
N PHE A 45 -3.83 9.89 9.48
CA PHE A 45 -5.08 10.07 10.21
C PHE A 45 -6.27 9.25 9.68
N SER A 46 -6.24 8.69 8.46
CA SER A 46 -7.41 7.97 7.92
C SER A 46 -7.51 6.48 8.25
N GLN A 47 -6.40 5.83 8.63
CA GLN A 47 -6.37 4.37 8.84
C GLN A 47 -6.54 3.91 10.29
N GLN A 48 -6.70 4.81 11.27
CA GLN A 48 -6.89 4.38 12.66
C GLN A 48 -8.38 4.12 12.93
N GLU A 49 -8.76 2.84 13.13
CA GLU A 49 -10.14 2.40 13.42
C GLU A 49 -10.75 3.12 14.64
N ASP A 50 -9.90 3.58 15.56
CA ASP A 50 -10.24 4.58 16.56
C ASP A 50 -10.26 5.98 15.93
N LYS A 51 -11.45 6.41 15.49
CA LYS A 51 -11.80 7.75 14.97
C LYS A 51 -11.51 8.94 15.93
N LYS A 52 -10.53 8.82 16.84
CA LYS A 52 -10.10 9.85 17.81
C LYS A 52 -9.08 10.84 17.26
N TYR A 53 -8.71 10.74 15.97
CA TYR A 53 -7.82 11.66 15.28
C TYR A 53 -8.62 12.45 14.24
N LEU A 54 -9.38 13.42 14.72
CA LEU A 54 -10.18 14.29 13.85
C LEU A 54 -9.44 15.62 13.75
N PHE A 55 -8.60 15.73 12.73
CA PHE A 55 -8.40 17.02 12.07
C PHE A 55 -9.52 17.11 11.02
N ASN A 56 -10.38 18.11 11.06
CA ASN A 56 -11.47 18.23 10.07
C ASN A 56 -11.00 18.99 8.82
N GLU A 57 -11.78 19.03 7.73
CA GLU A 57 -11.35 19.52 6.39
C GLU A 57 -10.70 20.93 6.35
N ASN A 58 -10.76 21.69 7.44
CA ASN A 58 -10.17 23.03 7.58
C ASN A 58 -8.77 23.04 8.25
N PHE A 59 -7.87 22.15 7.82
CA PHE A 59 -6.49 22.08 8.32
C PHE A 59 -5.46 22.65 7.34
N GLU A 60 -4.30 23.05 7.88
CA GLU A 60 -3.12 23.46 7.13
C GLU A 60 -1.91 22.62 7.56
N ILE A 61 -1.09 22.20 6.61
CA ILE A 61 0.12 21.42 6.88
C ILE A 61 1.35 22.21 6.49
N PHE A 62 2.32 22.27 7.40
CA PHE A 62 3.62 22.90 7.20
C PHE A 62 4.72 21.86 7.37
N VAL A 63 5.74 21.91 6.51
CA VAL A 63 6.93 21.05 6.59
C VAL A 63 8.12 21.91 6.98
N LYS A 64 8.87 21.47 7.99
CA LYS A 64 10.23 21.94 8.22
C LYS A 64 11.12 20.74 8.48
N GLU A 65 12.11 20.54 7.62
CA GLU A 65 13.03 19.39 7.70
C GLU A 65 12.24 18.07 7.78
N LYS A 66 12.36 17.32 8.89
CA LYS A 66 11.62 16.09 9.14
C LYS A 66 10.54 16.27 10.21
N VAL A 67 9.85 17.40 10.20
CA VAL A 67 8.69 17.67 11.06
C VAL A 67 7.54 18.18 10.20
N LEU A 68 6.41 17.48 10.27
CA LEU A 68 5.13 17.97 9.76
C LEU A 68 4.38 18.60 10.93
N CYS A 69 3.95 19.85 10.74
CA CYS A 69 3.10 20.59 11.65
C CYS A 69 1.71 20.71 11.01
N VAL A 70 0.70 20.10 11.61
CA VAL A 70 -0.69 20.14 11.18
C VAL A 70 -1.43 21.10 12.10
N VAL A 71 -2.09 22.11 11.54
CA VAL A 71 -2.82 23.13 12.30
C VAL A 71 -4.29 23.07 11.92
N ASP A 72 -5.16 22.77 12.89
CA ASP A 72 -6.62 22.80 12.73
C ASP A 72 -7.20 24.12 13.20
N PHE A 73 -8.11 24.68 12.40
CA PHE A 73 -8.86 25.90 12.69
C PHE A 73 -10.36 25.68 12.75
N GLU A 74 -10.82 24.43 12.83
CA GLU A 74 -12.25 24.12 12.76
C GLU A 74 -13.07 24.86 13.82
N LYS A 75 -12.56 24.94 15.06
CA LYS A 75 -13.26 25.61 16.16
C LYS A 75 -12.64 26.96 16.44
N SER A 76 -13.49 27.97 16.57
CA SER A 76 -13.06 29.34 16.84
C SER A 76 -12.37 29.48 18.21
N ASN A 77 -12.69 28.63 19.18
CA ASN A 77 -12.21 28.76 20.55
C ASN A 77 -10.97 27.89 20.89
N PHE A 78 -10.42 27.14 19.94
CA PHE A 78 -9.12 26.48 20.14
C PHE A 78 -8.42 26.19 18.82
N ILE A 79 -7.09 26.08 18.86
CA ILE A 79 -6.26 25.64 17.75
C ILE A 79 -5.68 24.28 18.11
N LYS A 80 -5.85 23.27 17.24
CA LYS A 80 -5.14 21.99 17.39
C LYS A 80 -3.86 22.02 16.59
N VAL A 81 -2.77 21.56 17.19
CA VAL A 81 -1.46 21.47 16.54
C VAL A 81 -0.93 20.05 16.70
N GLY A 82 -0.84 19.33 15.58
CA GLY A 82 -0.25 18.00 15.51
C GLY A 82 1.17 18.07 14.98
N PHE A 83 2.11 17.36 15.61
CA PHE A 83 3.46 17.20 15.12
C PHE A 83 3.74 15.75 14.78
N ILE A 84 4.23 15.51 13.56
CA ILE A 84 4.74 14.20 13.14
C ILE A 84 6.25 14.33 12.99
N ILE A 85 6.98 13.58 13.81
CA ILE A 85 8.41 13.77 14.04
C ILE A 85 9.15 12.48 13.71
N TYR A 86 10.19 12.59 12.89
CA TYR A 86 10.91 11.41 12.38
C TYR A 86 12.13 11.04 13.23
N SER A 87 12.62 11.97 14.07
CA SER A 87 13.75 11.77 15.00
C SER A 87 13.60 12.66 16.23
N ASN A 88 14.09 12.19 17.39
CA ASN A 88 14.09 12.94 18.64
C ASN A 88 14.90 14.25 18.56
N GLU A 89 15.82 14.35 17.59
CA GLU A 89 16.66 15.53 17.39
C GLU A 89 15.87 16.78 16.96
N PHE A 90 14.60 16.62 16.56
CA PHE A 90 13.77 17.69 16.05
C PHE A 90 12.80 18.30 17.08
N GLU A 91 12.94 18.00 18.37
CA GLU A 91 12.17 18.66 19.44
C GLU A 91 12.30 20.19 19.42
N LYS A 92 13.48 20.70 19.02
CA LYS A 92 13.71 22.14 18.83
C LYS A 92 12.80 22.76 17.78
N ILE A 93 12.42 22.02 16.72
CA ILE A 93 11.54 22.52 15.66
C ILE A 93 10.11 22.65 16.19
N ILE A 94 9.66 21.71 17.01
CA ILE A 94 8.34 21.76 17.66
C ILE A 94 8.26 23.01 18.53
N GLU A 95 9.30 23.24 19.34
CA GLU A 95 9.41 24.42 20.19
C GLU A 95 9.43 25.73 19.39
N MET A 96 10.07 25.74 18.21
CA MET A 96 10.00 26.90 17.30
C MET A 96 8.58 27.18 16.82
N PHE A 97 7.84 26.15 16.38
CA PHE A 97 6.45 26.32 15.97
C PHE A 97 5.58 26.81 17.13
N LYS A 98 5.72 26.23 18.34
CA LYS A 98 4.99 26.65 19.54
C LYS A 98 5.25 28.12 19.87
N ARG A 99 6.51 28.53 19.99
CA ARG A 99 6.89 29.92 20.29
C ARG A 99 6.36 30.93 19.28
N VAL A 100 6.30 30.54 18.01
CA VAL A 100 5.79 31.40 16.95
C VAL A 100 4.27 31.61 17.08
N ILE A 101 3.53 30.57 17.45
CA ILE A 101 2.09 30.66 17.74
C ILE A 101 1.86 31.47 19.03
N GLU A 102 2.61 31.19 20.10
CA GLU A 102 2.53 31.90 21.38
C GLU A 102 2.78 33.40 21.21
N LYS A 103 3.86 33.76 20.50
CA LYS A 103 4.21 35.16 20.24
C LYS A 103 3.11 35.87 19.45
N TYR A 104 2.48 35.19 18.50
CA TYR A 104 1.34 35.74 17.77
C TYR A 104 0.17 36.03 18.70
N LEU A 105 -0.24 35.06 19.51
CA LEU A 105 -1.36 35.21 20.45
C LEU A 105 -1.10 36.31 21.48
N GLN A 106 0.13 36.40 22.00
CA GLN A 106 0.55 37.48 22.89
C GLN A 106 0.47 38.86 22.22
N THR A 107 0.95 38.98 20.97
CA THR A 107 0.90 40.25 20.21
C THR A 107 -0.55 40.70 19.96
N LYS A 108 -1.50 39.76 19.92
CA LYS A 108 -2.94 40.03 19.77
C LYS A 108 -3.68 40.16 21.09
N ASN A 109 -2.99 40.10 22.24
CA ASN A 109 -3.60 40.09 23.57
C ASN A 109 -4.64 38.97 23.77
N ILE A 110 -4.46 37.83 23.09
CA ILE A 110 -5.32 36.65 23.26
C ILE A 110 -4.74 35.83 24.42
N SER A 111 -5.56 35.52 25.42
CA SER A 111 -5.15 34.63 26.51
C SER A 111 -5.33 33.18 26.04
N PHE A 112 -4.34 32.34 26.34
CA PHE A 112 -4.33 30.97 25.87
C PHE A 112 -3.72 30.01 26.89
N GLU A 113 -4.09 28.74 26.77
CA GLU A 113 -3.51 27.62 27.50
C GLU A 113 -3.11 26.53 26.51
N ILE A 114 -1.87 26.06 26.59
CA ILE A 114 -1.38 24.96 25.76
C ILE A 114 -1.43 23.68 26.58
N ILE A 115 -2.24 22.73 26.14
CA ILE A 115 -2.40 21.41 26.74
C ILE A 115 -1.79 20.38 25.80
N GLU A 116 -0.91 19.52 26.32
CA GLU A 116 -0.46 18.33 25.61
C GLU A 116 -1.53 17.24 25.76
N GLU A 117 -2.27 16.95 24.68
CA GLU A 117 -3.36 15.98 24.73
C GLU A 117 -2.84 14.55 24.59
N LYS A 118 -1.76 14.33 23.82
CA LYS A 118 -1.21 13.00 23.55
C LYS A 118 0.33 13.03 23.51
N PRO A 119 1.02 12.38 24.48
CA PRO A 119 2.45 12.57 24.67
C PRO A 119 3.36 11.76 23.73
N GLN A 120 2.85 10.70 23.08
CA GLN A 120 3.54 10.03 21.98
C GLN A 120 2.71 8.87 21.44
N ILE A 121 2.40 8.86 20.15
CA ILE A 121 1.87 7.66 19.48
C ILE A 121 2.80 7.25 18.35
N ASN A 122 3.06 5.95 18.24
CA ASN A 122 3.78 5.38 17.12
C ASN A 122 2.79 5.18 15.97
N LEU A 123 3.01 5.90 14.86
CA LEU A 123 2.07 5.91 13.73
C LEU A 123 2.18 4.69 12.82
N PHE A 124 3.23 3.88 12.97
CA PHE A 124 3.49 2.71 12.14
C PHE A 124 3.65 1.51 13.06
N LEU A 125 2.58 0.75 13.20
CA LEU A 125 2.63 -0.60 13.74
C LEU A 125 2.49 -1.55 12.54
N PRO A 126 3.47 -2.42 12.26
CA PRO A 126 3.32 -3.41 11.20
C PRO A 126 2.08 -4.26 11.49
N ALA A 127 1.31 -4.59 10.45
CA ALA A 127 0.14 -5.42 10.59
C ALA A 127 0.55 -6.83 11.08
N ASP A 128 -0.09 -7.30 12.15
CA ASP A 128 0.05 -8.68 12.61
C ASP A 128 -0.70 -9.60 11.63
N ILE A 129 0.06 -10.33 10.82
CA ILE A 129 -0.44 -11.18 9.74
C ILE A 129 -1.00 -12.51 10.26
N SER A 130 -0.87 -12.80 11.56
CA SER A 130 -1.40 -14.04 12.13
C SER A 130 -2.89 -14.20 11.84
N SER A 131 -3.67 -13.11 11.77
CA SER A 131 -5.11 -13.17 11.45
C SER A 131 -5.41 -13.43 9.96
N PHE A 132 -4.56 -12.96 9.03
CA PHE A 132 -4.79 -13.07 7.59
C PHE A 132 -4.23 -14.36 6.97
N LEU A 133 -3.05 -14.82 7.43
CA LEU A 133 -2.46 -16.10 6.98
C LEU A 133 -3.22 -17.33 7.51
N ASN A 134 -4.09 -17.14 8.50
CA ASN A 134 -5.06 -18.15 8.92
C ASN A 134 -6.18 -18.37 7.88
N SER A 135 -6.33 -17.45 6.90
CA SER A 135 -7.08 -17.74 5.68
C SER A 135 -6.17 -18.53 4.73
N ASP A 136 -6.68 -19.66 4.26
CA ASP A 136 -5.98 -20.69 3.51
C ASP A 136 -5.01 -20.14 2.44
N LEU A 137 -3.71 -20.04 2.77
CA LEU A 137 -2.60 -19.83 1.81
C LEU A 137 -2.68 -20.81 0.62
N SER A 138 -3.36 -21.94 0.81
CA SER A 138 -3.66 -22.91 -0.23
C SER A 138 -4.44 -22.30 -1.41
N ILE A 139 -5.29 -21.29 -1.20
CA ILE A 139 -6.02 -20.61 -2.28
C ILE A 139 -5.06 -19.70 -3.06
N PHE A 140 -4.19 -18.94 -2.40
CA PHE A 140 -3.21 -18.07 -3.06
C PHE A 140 -2.26 -18.86 -3.99
N ASN A 141 -1.89 -20.08 -3.59
CA ASN A 141 -1.00 -20.94 -4.37
C ASN A 141 -1.66 -21.55 -5.62
N LYS A 142 -2.99 -21.59 -5.69
CA LYS A 142 -3.72 -22.09 -6.86
C LYS A 142 -3.79 -21.07 -7.99
N LEU A 143 -3.59 -19.79 -7.68
CA LEU A 143 -3.67 -18.73 -8.68
C LEU A 143 -2.32 -18.58 -9.40
N SER A 144 -2.30 -18.78 -10.72
CA SER A 144 -1.11 -18.55 -11.54
C SER A 144 -0.85 -17.06 -11.75
N ASN A 145 0.38 -16.68 -12.16
CA ASN A 145 0.71 -15.30 -12.57
C ASN A 145 -0.27 -14.78 -13.64
N GLN A 146 -0.60 -15.63 -14.62
CA GLN A 146 -1.54 -15.30 -15.69
C GLN A 146 -2.95 -15.09 -15.14
N GLY A 147 -3.40 -15.95 -14.22
CA GLY A 147 -4.67 -15.81 -13.52
C GLY A 147 -4.74 -14.52 -12.71
N TYR A 148 -3.70 -14.19 -11.95
CA TYR A 148 -3.63 -12.93 -11.20
C TYR A 148 -3.71 -11.70 -12.11
N ASN A 149 -2.95 -11.67 -13.21
CA ASN A 149 -3.02 -10.59 -14.18
C ASN A 149 -4.43 -10.46 -14.80
N ALA A 150 -5.08 -11.59 -15.11
CA ALA A 150 -6.45 -11.60 -15.61
C ALA A 150 -7.43 -10.99 -14.59
N LEU A 151 -7.32 -11.33 -13.30
CA LEU A 151 -8.15 -10.71 -12.25
C LEU A 151 -7.93 -9.20 -12.15
N LYS A 152 -6.68 -8.72 -12.26
CA LYS A 152 -6.38 -7.28 -12.28
C LYS A 152 -7.02 -6.59 -13.48
N SER A 153 -6.89 -7.18 -14.67
CA SER A 153 -7.48 -6.64 -15.90
C SER A 153 -9.00 -6.54 -15.81
N ILE A 154 -9.67 -7.59 -15.31
CA ILE A 154 -11.13 -7.58 -15.10
C ILE A 154 -11.51 -6.48 -14.11
N ASN A 155 -10.80 -6.38 -12.97
CA ASN A 155 -11.05 -5.35 -11.96
C ASN A 155 -10.87 -3.92 -12.50
N SER A 156 -9.96 -3.72 -13.47
CA SER A 156 -9.70 -2.40 -14.04
C SER A 156 -10.83 -1.88 -14.94
N VAL A 157 -11.60 -2.79 -15.56
CA VAL A 157 -12.74 -2.45 -16.44
C VAL A 157 -14.01 -2.18 -15.63
N GLY A 158 -14.18 -2.87 -14.50
CA GLY A 158 -15.31 -2.64 -13.59
C GLY A 158 -15.66 -3.86 -12.75
N THR A 159 -16.68 -3.71 -11.91
CA THR A 159 -17.11 -4.77 -10.97
C THR A 159 -17.90 -5.90 -11.64
N LYS A 160 -18.51 -5.66 -12.80
CA LYS A 160 -19.28 -6.63 -13.58
C LYS A 160 -19.03 -6.41 -15.07
N VAL A 161 -18.58 -7.45 -15.77
CA VAL A 161 -18.24 -7.39 -17.21
C VAL A 161 -18.88 -8.56 -17.93
N TYR A 162 -19.44 -8.35 -19.12
CA TYR A 162 -19.93 -9.46 -19.93
C TYR A 162 -18.79 -10.33 -20.40
N LYS A 163 -18.92 -11.65 -20.23
CA LYS A 163 -17.89 -12.63 -20.59
C LYS A 163 -17.45 -12.53 -22.05
N LYS A 164 -18.40 -12.27 -22.96
CA LYS A 164 -18.14 -12.07 -24.40
C LYS A 164 -17.25 -10.85 -24.70
N ASP A 165 -17.24 -9.86 -23.81
CA ASP A 165 -16.49 -8.63 -23.96
C ASP A 165 -15.11 -8.76 -23.30
N ILE A 166 -14.93 -9.64 -22.32
CA ILE A 166 -13.64 -9.91 -21.68
C ILE A 166 -12.60 -10.38 -22.71
N SER A 167 -12.92 -11.38 -23.53
CA SER A 167 -11.96 -11.90 -24.51
C SER A 167 -11.61 -10.86 -25.59
N LYS A 168 -12.56 -10.00 -25.97
CA LYS A 168 -12.36 -8.96 -26.99
C LYS A 168 -11.60 -7.74 -26.46
N LEU A 169 -11.91 -7.29 -25.24
CA LEU A 169 -11.36 -6.07 -24.67
C LEU A 169 -10.05 -6.31 -23.92
N LEU A 170 -9.91 -7.46 -23.26
CA LEU A 170 -8.79 -7.76 -22.36
C LEU A 170 -7.85 -8.83 -22.92
N ASN A 171 -8.17 -9.44 -24.07
CA ASN A 171 -7.36 -10.49 -24.70
C ASN A 171 -7.03 -11.67 -23.74
N ILE A 172 -8.01 -12.04 -22.90
CA ILE A 172 -7.91 -13.15 -21.95
C ILE A 172 -8.51 -14.40 -22.59
N ASP A 173 -7.81 -15.54 -22.51
CA ASP A 173 -8.31 -16.83 -22.98
C ASP A 173 -9.58 -17.26 -22.22
N PHE A 174 -10.59 -17.72 -22.94
CA PHE A 174 -11.82 -18.26 -22.36
C PHE A 174 -11.56 -19.45 -21.43
N ASN A 175 -10.57 -20.29 -21.74
CA ASN A 175 -10.23 -21.42 -20.87
C ASN A 175 -9.76 -20.95 -19.49
N LEU A 176 -8.94 -19.88 -19.45
CA LEU A 176 -8.49 -19.27 -18.21
C LEU A 176 -9.65 -18.66 -17.42
N ILE A 177 -10.64 -18.06 -18.09
CA ILE A 177 -11.84 -17.55 -17.41
C ILE A 177 -12.62 -18.69 -16.75
N GLU A 178 -12.83 -19.80 -17.45
CA GLU A 178 -13.55 -20.96 -16.89
C GLU A 178 -12.76 -21.60 -15.74
N GLU A 179 -11.43 -21.69 -15.85
CA GLU A 179 -10.56 -22.13 -14.76
C GLU A 179 -10.74 -21.24 -13.52
N LEU A 180 -10.67 -19.92 -13.68
CA LEU A 180 -10.83 -18.97 -12.57
C LEU A 180 -12.24 -19.02 -11.95
N VAL A 181 -13.28 -19.29 -12.74
CA VAL A 181 -14.64 -19.54 -12.23
C VAL A 181 -14.68 -20.84 -11.43
N SER A 182 -14.09 -21.92 -11.94
CA SER A 182 -14.05 -23.23 -11.26
C SER A 182 -13.30 -23.19 -9.92
N LEU A 183 -12.31 -22.30 -9.81
CA LEU A 183 -11.53 -22.06 -8.59
C LEU A 183 -12.18 -21.03 -7.64
N ASN A 184 -13.39 -20.56 -7.95
CA ASN A 184 -14.12 -19.53 -7.21
C ASN A 184 -13.41 -18.16 -7.11
N PHE A 185 -12.46 -17.87 -8.00
CA PHE A 185 -11.88 -16.53 -8.11
C PHE A 185 -12.84 -15.57 -8.82
N LEU A 186 -13.59 -16.08 -9.79
CA LEU A 186 -14.62 -15.34 -10.50
C LEU A 186 -16.01 -15.86 -10.14
N GLN A 187 -16.95 -14.94 -10.00
CA GLN A 187 -18.37 -15.23 -9.92
C GLN A 187 -18.97 -15.09 -11.33
N LYS A 188 -19.83 -16.04 -11.67
CA LYS A 188 -20.53 -16.09 -12.94
C LYS A 188 -22.02 -15.91 -12.69
N GLU A 189 -22.62 -14.90 -13.31
CA GLU A 189 -24.04 -14.60 -13.25
C GLU A 189 -24.62 -14.64 -14.67
N TYR A 190 -25.91 -14.95 -14.79
CA TYR A 190 -26.62 -15.03 -16.05
C TYR A 190 -27.64 -13.91 -16.11
N VAL A 191 -27.56 -13.06 -17.13
CA VAL A 191 -28.49 -11.97 -17.37
C VAL A 191 -29.34 -12.29 -18.59
N PHE A 192 -30.65 -12.23 -18.41
CA PHE A 192 -31.61 -12.42 -19.48
C PHE A 192 -32.13 -11.07 -19.96
N LEU A 193 -32.06 -10.84 -21.26
CA LEU A 193 -32.50 -9.63 -21.93
C LEU A 193 -33.67 -9.95 -22.86
N CYS A 194 -34.71 -9.11 -22.83
CA CYS A 194 -35.85 -9.22 -23.74
C CYS A 194 -35.38 -8.97 -25.18
N LYS A 195 -35.58 -9.95 -26.06
CA LYS A 195 -35.17 -9.90 -27.46
C LYS A 195 -35.85 -8.79 -28.25
N GLU A 196 -37.06 -8.39 -27.84
CA GLU A 196 -37.84 -7.34 -28.51
C GLU A 196 -37.44 -5.94 -28.05
N THR A 197 -37.12 -5.76 -26.77
CA THR A 197 -36.88 -4.43 -26.18
C THR A 197 -35.42 -4.16 -25.81
N GLY A 198 -34.58 -5.20 -25.80
CA GLY A 198 -33.20 -5.15 -25.31
C GLY A 198 -33.06 -4.95 -23.79
N ARG A 199 -34.17 -4.87 -23.04
CA ARG A 199 -34.15 -4.57 -21.61
C ARG A 199 -33.88 -5.82 -20.76
N GLN A 200 -33.16 -5.61 -19.66
CA GLN A 200 -32.90 -6.66 -18.68
C GLN A 200 -34.20 -7.13 -18.02
N ILE A 201 -34.40 -8.44 -18.02
CA ILE A 201 -35.54 -9.12 -17.41
C ILE A 201 -35.17 -9.54 -15.98
N ILE A 202 -34.11 -10.35 -15.86
CA ILE A 202 -33.68 -10.94 -14.60
C ILE A 202 -32.20 -11.26 -14.65
N GLN A 203 -31.57 -11.27 -13.48
CA GLN A 203 -30.21 -11.75 -13.26
C GLN A 203 -30.24 -12.92 -12.27
N LEU A 204 -29.56 -14.01 -12.60
CA LEU A 204 -29.53 -15.26 -11.82
C LEU A 204 -28.08 -15.67 -11.53
N ALA A 205 -27.82 -16.21 -10.35
CA ALA A 205 -26.50 -16.76 -9.99
C ALA A 205 -26.26 -18.17 -10.58
N ASN A 206 -27.33 -18.91 -10.87
CA ASN A 206 -27.27 -20.22 -11.53
C ASN A 206 -28.51 -20.44 -12.41
N LEU A 207 -28.51 -21.53 -13.20
CA LEU A 207 -29.57 -21.85 -14.15
C LEU A 207 -30.53 -22.94 -13.64
N ASP A 208 -30.41 -23.37 -12.38
CA ASP A 208 -31.15 -24.52 -11.83
C ASP A 208 -32.67 -24.32 -11.95
N ILE A 209 -33.14 -23.09 -11.70
CA ILE A 209 -34.57 -22.73 -11.79
C ILE A 209 -35.12 -22.95 -13.21
N LEU A 210 -34.31 -22.69 -14.23
CA LEU A 210 -34.70 -22.84 -15.64
C LEU A 210 -34.62 -24.29 -16.11
N GLN A 211 -33.73 -25.09 -15.51
CA GLN A 211 -33.65 -26.53 -15.76
C GLN A 211 -34.83 -27.29 -15.13
N THR A 212 -35.27 -26.84 -13.96
CA THR A 212 -36.33 -27.53 -13.20
C THR A 212 -37.74 -27.16 -13.69
N ASN A 213 -37.93 -25.95 -14.22
CA ASN A 213 -39.26 -25.48 -14.67
C ASN A 213 -39.16 -24.49 -15.86
N PRO A 214 -38.80 -24.97 -17.07
CA PRO A 214 -38.41 -24.13 -18.20
C PRO A 214 -39.53 -23.22 -18.74
N ASP A 215 -40.79 -23.55 -18.51
CA ASP A 215 -41.96 -22.78 -18.98
C ASP A 215 -42.62 -21.92 -17.88
N ALA A 216 -42.13 -22.00 -16.63
CA ALA A 216 -42.71 -21.29 -15.50
C ALA A 216 -42.33 -19.80 -15.47
N VAL A 217 -41.22 -19.42 -16.11
CA VAL A 217 -40.68 -18.07 -16.07
C VAL A 217 -40.84 -17.40 -17.43
N LYS A 218 -41.60 -16.29 -17.46
CA LYS A 218 -41.89 -15.52 -18.68
C LYS A 218 -41.31 -14.12 -18.60
N CYS A 219 -40.94 -13.58 -19.76
CA CYS A 219 -40.55 -12.20 -19.94
C CYS A 219 -41.74 -11.28 -19.65
N PHE A 220 -41.60 -10.38 -18.69
CA PHE A 220 -42.67 -9.44 -18.34
C PHE A 220 -42.89 -8.34 -19.38
N TYR A 221 -42.00 -8.18 -20.36
CA TYR A 221 -42.14 -7.21 -21.45
C TYR A 221 -42.92 -7.74 -22.66
N CYS A 222 -42.62 -8.96 -23.14
CA CYS A 222 -43.22 -9.52 -24.35
C CYS A 222 -44.03 -10.81 -24.13
N GLY A 223 -44.06 -11.33 -22.90
CA GLY A 223 -44.83 -12.53 -22.51
C GLY A 223 -44.25 -13.88 -22.98
N LYS A 224 -43.11 -13.89 -23.69
CA LYS A 224 -42.42 -15.12 -24.12
C LYS A 224 -41.74 -15.83 -22.96
N ASN A 225 -41.41 -17.12 -23.12
CA ASN A 225 -40.68 -17.86 -22.08
C ASN A 225 -39.25 -17.34 -21.98
N LEU A 226 -38.69 -17.33 -20.77
CA LEU A 226 -37.34 -16.80 -20.52
C LEU A 226 -36.25 -17.56 -21.31
N LYS A 227 -36.47 -18.85 -21.59
CA LYS A 227 -35.56 -19.67 -22.42
C LYS A 227 -35.46 -19.20 -23.88
N ASP A 228 -36.45 -18.45 -24.37
CA ASP A 228 -36.50 -17.93 -25.73
C ASP A 228 -35.87 -16.52 -25.84
N GLU A 229 -35.43 -15.97 -24.71
CA GLU A 229 -34.82 -14.64 -24.58
C GLU A 229 -33.29 -14.70 -24.73
N ILE A 230 -32.66 -13.52 -24.84
CA ILE A 230 -31.20 -13.44 -24.98
C ILE A 230 -30.58 -13.67 -23.60
N MET A 231 -29.75 -14.70 -23.48
CA MET A 231 -28.94 -14.96 -22.27
C MET A 231 -27.51 -14.45 -22.49
N GLU A 232 -27.03 -13.61 -21.58
CA GLU A 232 -25.64 -13.18 -21.51
C GLU A 232 -25.01 -13.62 -20.19
N GLU A 233 -23.71 -13.90 -20.21
CA GLU A 233 -22.95 -14.25 -19.02
C GLU A 233 -22.20 -13.01 -18.53
N ILE A 234 -22.39 -12.67 -17.26
CA ILE A 234 -21.65 -11.63 -16.56
C ILE A 234 -20.64 -12.29 -15.62
N ILE A 235 -19.44 -11.74 -15.60
CA ILE A 235 -18.34 -12.15 -14.75
C ILE A 235 -18.01 -11.00 -13.80
N SER A 236 -17.77 -11.34 -12.54
CA SER A 236 -17.28 -10.43 -11.50
C SER A 236 -16.21 -11.09 -10.64
N LEU A 237 -15.38 -10.30 -9.99
CA LEU A 237 -14.44 -10.84 -8.99
C LEU A 237 -15.24 -11.37 -7.79
N SER A 238 -14.81 -12.50 -7.24
CA SER A 238 -15.22 -12.93 -5.90
C SER A 238 -14.69 -11.97 -4.83
N SER A 239 -15.24 -12.03 -3.61
CA SER A 239 -14.74 -11.25 -2.47
C SER A 239 -13.24 -11.49 -2.22
N ILE A 240 -12.81 -12.75 -2.27
CA ILE A 240 -11.40 -13.12 -2.07
C ILE A 240 -10.51 -12.58 -3.20
N SER A 241 -10.98 -12.62 -4.45
CA SER A 241 -10.23 -12.04 -5.57
C SER A 241 -10.12 -10.53 -5.50
N MET A 242 -11.16 -9.82 -5.03
CA MET A 242 -11.09 -8.38 -4.80
C MET A 242 -10.00 -8.05 -3.77
N GLU A 243 -9.91 -8.84 -2.70
CA GLU A 243 -8.88 -8.67 -1.68
C GLU A 243 -7.48 -9.03 -2.19
N MET A 244 -7.35 -10.09 -2.99
CA MET A 244 -6.08 -10.49 -3.63
C MET A 244 -5.51 -9.41 -4.55
N VAL A 245 -6.37 -8.77 -5.35
CA VAL A 245 -6.00 -7.70 -6.29
C VAL A 245 -5.71 -6.38 -5.57
N LYS A 246 -6.37 -6.14 -4.43
CA LYS A 246 -6.21 -4.91 -3.66
C LYS A 246 -4.76 -4.74 -3.20
N ASP A 247 -4.20 -3.57 -3.52
CA ASP A 247 -2.86 -3.14 -3.11
C ASP A 247 -1.75 -4.19 -3.36
N ASN A 248 -1.89 -5.04 -4.39
CA ASN A 248 -0.97 -6.16 -4.69
C ASN A 248 -0.81 -7.20 -3.57
N MET A 249 -1.87 -7.48 -2.81
CA MET A 249 -1.84 -8.43 -1.70
C MET A 249 -1.38 -9.83 -2.12
N TRP A 250 -1.87 -10.36 -3.24
CA TRP A 250 -1.46 -11.68 -3.72
C TRP A 250 0.05 -11.76 -3.97
N LEU A 251 0.62 -10.72 -4.58
CA LEU A 251 2.06 -10.66 -4.83
C LEU A 251 2.86 -10.62 -3.53
N ALA A 252 2.39 -9.87 -2.53
CA ALA A 252 3.00 -9.86 -1.21
C ALA A 252 2.96 -11.23 -0.54
N ALA A 253 1.84 -11.96 -0.63
CA ALA A 253 1.72 -13.31 -0.10
C ALA A 253 2.67 -14.31 -0.80
N VAL A 254 2.79 -14.25 -2.13
CA VAL A 254 3.72 -15.09 -2.90
C VAL A 254 5.17 -14.82 -2.50
N ILE A 255 5.56 -13.56 -2.41
CA ILE A 255 6.91 -13.15 -2.00
C ILE A 255 7.18 -13.60 -0.56
N TYR A 256 6.26 -13.34 0.36
CA TYR A 256 6.37 -13.74 1.77
C TYR A 256 6.56 -15.25 1.93
N LYS A 257 5.71 -16.05 1.27
CA LYS A 257 5.83 -17.52 1.27
C LYS A 257 7.17 -17.96 0.71
N SER A 258 7.59 -17.37 -0.42
CA SER A 258 8.87 -17.71 -1.04
C SER A 258 10.06 -17.47 -0.10
N LEU A 259 10.04 -16.37 0.65
CA LEU A 259 11.07 -16.06 1.65
C LEU A 259 11.09 -17.12 2.77
N ILE A 260 9.93 -17.48 3.32
CA ILE A 260 9.82 -18.53 4.36
C ILE A 260 10.30 -19.88 3.85
N ASP A 261 9.87 -20.30 2.66
CA ASP A 261 10.23 -21.58 2.06
C ASP A 261 11.76 -21.67 1.81
N ASN A 262 12.46 -20.54 1.75
CA ASN A 262 13.93 -20.46 1.64
C ASN A 262 14.62 -20.12 2.97
N GLY A 263 13.95 -20.31 4.10
CA GLY A 263 14.54 -20.18 5.45
C GLY A 263 14.73 -18.74 5.93
N ILE A 264 14.18 -17.75 5.24
CA ILE A 264 14.20 -16.35 5.68
C ILE A 264 13.05 -16.16 6.68
N THR A 265 13.41 -16.10 7.95
CA THR A 265 12.48 -15.91 9.08
C THR A 265 12.42 -14.45 9.52
N GLU A 266 11.56 -14.14 10.49
CA GLU A 266 11.38 -12.78 11.03
C GLU A 266 10.91 -11.76 9.98
N LEU A 267 9.80 -12.12 9.33
CA LEU A 267 9.16 -11.30 8.32
C LEU A 267 7.91 -10.64 8.90
N ALA A 268 7.81 -9.32 8.71
CA ALA A 268 6.58 -8.56 8.93
C ALA A 268 6.07 -8.01 7.60
N ILE A 269 4.75 -7.93 7.43
CA ILE A 269 4.12 -7.26 6.30
C ILE A 269 3.42 -6.02 6.83
N ASP A 270 3.68 -4.89 6.18
CA ASP A 270 3.00 -3.64 6.46
C ASP A 270 2.16 -3.21 5.24
N SER A 271 1.01 -2.63 5.53
CA SER A 271 0.12 -2.05 4.52
C SER A 271 0.36 -0.56 4.47
N VAL A 272 0.86 -0.10 3.33
CA VAL A 272 1.27 1.29 3.16
C VAL A 272 0.49 1.93 2.03
N GLU A 273 0.44 3.26 2.00
CA GLU A 273 -0.34 3.96 0.97
C GLU A 273 0.20 3.70 -0.45
N VAL A 274 1.49 3.44 -0.54
CA VAL A 274 2.21 3.19 -1.78
C VAL A 274 2.13 1.73 -2.24
N GLY A 275 1.56 0.83 -1.44
CA GLY A 275 1.46 -0.60 -1.73
C GLY A 275 1.60 -1.49 -0.49
N LYS A 276 2.43 -2.55 -0.58
CA LYS A 276 2.78 -3.40 0.57
C LYS A 276 4.28 -3.33 0.82
N VAL A 277 4.67 -3.55 2.07
CA VAL A 277 6.08 -3.67 2.45
C VAL A 277 6.28 -4.97 3.20
N ILE A 278 7.27 -5.76 2.81
CA ILE A 278 7.75 -6.87 3.63
C ILE A 278 9.05 -6.44 4.27
N ILE A 279 9.10 -6.46 5.60
CA ILE A 279 10.28 -6.10 6.37
C ILE A 279 10.88 -7.40 6.89
N SER A 280 12.14 -7.65 6.55
CA SER A 280 12.91 -8.75 7.09
C SER A 280 13.96 -8.21 8.06
N SER A 281 13.96 -8.70 9.29
CA SER A 281 15.04 -8.51 10.26
C SER A 281 16.04 -9.66 10.28
N HIS A 282 16.02 -10.52 9.25
CA HIS A 282 16.93 -11.66 9.14
C HIS A 282 18.42 -11.24 9.14
N LEU A 283 18.69 -10.03 8.64
CA LEU A 283 19.99 -9.37 8.78
C LEU A 283 19.93 -8.46 10.02
N SER A 284 21.06 -8.24 10.69
CA SER A 284 21.11 -7.29 11.83
C SER A 284 20.72 -5.85 11.44
N GLU A 285 20.58 -5.57 10.16
CA GLU A 285 19.98 -4.36 9.60
C GLU A 285 18.72 -4.75 8.81
N PRO A 286 17.60 -4.04 8.97
CA PRO A 286 16.34 -4.41 8.34
C PRO A 286 16.44 -4.26 6.81
N LEU A 287 15.96 -5.26 6.08
CA LEU A 287 15.71 -5.24 4.64
C LEU A 287 14.24 -4.95 4.40
N ALA A 288 13.93 -3.98 3.55
CA ALA A 288 12.55 -3.66 3.18
C ALA A 288 12.28 -4.00 1.71
N ILE A 289 11.24 -4.80 1.46
CA ILE A 289 10.77 -5.20 0.14
C ILE A 289 9.48 -4.45 -0.14
N PHE A 290 9.56 -3.39 -0.95
CA PHE A 290 8.41 -2.57 -1.31
C PHE A 290 7.76 -3.11 -2.58
N ILE A 291 6.48 -3.45 -2.48
CA ILE A 291 5.64 -3.91 -3.57
C ILE A 291 4.70 -2.77 -3.93
N LEU A 292 5.11 -1.93 -4.88
CA LEU A 292 4.41 -0.69 -5.19
C LEU A 292 3.14 -0.93 -6.01
N LYS A 293 2.16 -0.06 -5.84
CA LYS A 293 0.98 0.01 -6.71
C LYS A 293 1.37 0.28 -8.17
N GLU A 294 0.59 -0.21 -9.11
CA GLU A 294 0.86 0.02 -10.55
C GLU A 294 0.74 1.49 -10.94
N ASN A 295 -0.16 2.21 -10.28
CA ASN A 295 -0.38 3.64 -10.50
C ASN A 295 0.56 4.51 -9.65
N PHE A 296 1.62 3.95 -9.05
CA PHE A 296 2.60 4.71 -8.28
C PHE A 296 3.32 5.72 -9.19
N LYS A 297 3.25 6.99 -8.80
CA LYS A 297 3.80 8.13 -9.53
C LYS A 297 4.99 8.72 -8.79
N ILE A 298 5.76 9.54 -9.49
CA ILE A 298 6.95 10.16 -8.91
C ILE A 298 6.66 11.09 -7.72
N HIS A 299 5.46 11.66 -7.62
CA HIS A 299 5.09 12.43 -6.43
C HIS A 299 4.92 11.55 -5.19
N ASP A 300 4.56 10.27 -5.34
CA ASP A 300 4.41 9.34 -4.23
C ASP A 300 5.76 8.93 -3.61
N VAL A 301 6.88 9.34 -4.21
CA VAL A 301 8.23 9.11 -3.68
C VAL A 301 8.40 9.74 -2.29
N PHE A 302 7.70 10.85 -2.01
CA PHE A 302 7.73 11.43 -0.67
C PHE A 302 7.18 10.45 0.38
N LEU A 303 6.12 9.69 0.05
CA LEU A 303 5.57 8.68 0.96
C LEU A 303 6.57 7.56 1.17
N LEU A 304 7.22 7.11 0.10
CA LEU A 304 8.24 6.07 0.16
C LEU A 304 9.39 6.47 1.11
N ASP A 305 9.82 7.73 1.08
CA ASP A 305 10.83 8.25 2.00
C ASP A 305 10.45 8.20 3.47
N ILE A 306 9.17 8.46 3.74
CA ILE A 306 8.64 8.42 5.10
C ILE A 306 8.79 7.01 5.64
N TYR A 307 8.39 6.02 4.84
CA TYR A 307 8.51 4.61 5.16
C TYR A 307 9.96 4.13 5.27
N LEU A 308 10.84 4.51 4.33
CA LEU A 308 12.26 4.16 4.37
C LEU A 308 12.94 4.69 5.64
N SER A 309 12.65 5.94 6.00
CA SER A 309 13.16 6.57 7.23
C SER A 309 12.63 5.89 8.49
N ASN A 310 11.39 5.40 8.45
CA ASN A 310 10.77 4.69 9.57
C ASN A 310 11.38 3.34 9.83
N TYR A 311 11.51 2.54 8.76
CA TYR A 311 12.04 1.18 8.86
C TYR A 311 13.54 1.18 9.10
N LYS A 312 14.23 2.33 8.95
CA LYS A 312 15.68 2.48 9.14
C LYS A 312 16.47 1.44 8.32
N THR A 313 15.99 1.19 7.11
CA THR A 313 16.60 0.23 6.20
C THR A 313 17.77 0.86 5.44
N ASN A 314 18.84 0.07 5.28
CA ASN A 314 19.95 0.39 4.38
C ASN A 314 19.84 -0.36 3.04
N TYR A 315 18.91 -1.30 2.94
CA TYR A 315 18.74 -2.19 1.80
C TYR A 315 17.27 -2.30 1.40
N VAL A 316 16.99 -2.06 0.13
CA VAL A 316 15.62 -2.06 -0.39
C VAL A 316 15.54 -2.96 -1.62
N ILE A 317 14.50 -3.78 -1.67
CA ILE A 317 14.07 -4.41 -2.92
C ILE A 317 12.79 -3.69 -3.35
N LEU A 318 12.81 -3.11 -4.55
CA LEU A 318 11.66 -2.43 -5.14
C LEU A 318 11.02 -3.36 -6.17
N VAL A 319 9.76 -3.73 -5.96
CA VAL A 319 8.97 -4.56 -6.87
C VAL A 319 7.88 -3.69 -7.49
N THR A 320 8.01 -3.37 -8.77
CA THR A 320 7.05 -2.51 -9.48
C THR A 320 7.15 -2.64 -10.99
N LEU A 321 6.01 -2.58 -11.68
CA LEU A 321 5.96 -2.48 -13.15
C LEU A 321 5.88 -1.03 -13.64
N SER A 322 5.96 -0.04 -12.73
CA SER A 322 5.82 1.38 -13.09
C SER A 322 6.97 1.83 -14.00
N ASN A 323 6.64 2.59 -15.04
CA ASN A 323 7.63 3.20 -15.93
C ASN A 323 8.57 4.17 -15.20
N SER A 324 8.20 4.64 -14.00
CA SER A 324 9.04 5.50 -13.16
C SER A 324 10.02 4.75 -12.27
N ALA A 325 10.07 3.41 -12.35
CA ALA A 325 10.87 2.56 -11.46
C ALA A 325 12.36 2.92 -11.41
N SER A 326 12.97 3.22 -12.56
CA SER A 326 14.38 3.62 -12.64
C SER A 326 14.65 4.93 -11.90
N ILE A 327 13.79 5.93 -12.09
CA ILE A 327 13.92 7.24 -11.43
C ILE A 327 13.77 7.09 -9.91
N ILE A 328 12.85 6.24 -9.46
CA ILE A 328 12.66 5.94 -8.03
C ILE A 328 13.91 5.24 -7.47
N LYS A 329 14.47 4.27 -8.19
CA LYS A 329 15.71 3.59 -7.81
C LYS A 329 16.85 4.59 -7.63
N ASP A 330 17.04 5.49 -8.60
CA ASP A 330 18.11 6.50 -8.56
C ASP A 330 17.91 7.45 -7.38
N TYR A 331 16.68 7.89 -7.14
CA TYR A 331 16.33 8.76 -6.02
C TYR A 331 16.68 8.13 -4.67
N ILE A 332 16.29 6.88 -4.45
CA ILE A 332 16.60 6.17 -3.20
C ILE A 332 18.11 5.93 -3.07
N SER A 333 18.78 5.60 -4.18
CA SER A 333 20.23 5.36 -4.21
C SER A 333 21.04 6.61 -3.84
N GLN A 334 20.58 7.80 -4.25
CA GLN A 334 21.21 9.08 -3.86
C GLN A 334 21.21 9.33 -2.35
N LYS A 335 20.36 8.63 -1.59
CA LYS A 335 20.32 8.70 -0.12
C LYS A 335 21.26 7.73 0.58
N GLY A 336 22.07 7.01 -0.20
CA GLY A 336 22.99 5.99 0.32
C GLY A 336 22.32 4.66 0.66
N ILE A 337 21.05 4.47 0.31
CA ILE A 337 20.34 3.20 0.46
C ILE A 337 20.62 2.34 -0.76
N LYS A 338 21.03 1.08 -0.56
CA LYS A 338 21.27 0.13 -1.66
C LYS A 338 19.93 -0.43 -2.15
N VAL A 339 19.65 -0.32 -3.45
CA VAL A 339 18.37 -0.71 -4.03
C VAL A 339 18.53 -1.72 -5.14
N GLU A 340 17.81 -2.84 -5.01
CA GLU A 340 17.58 -3.79 -6.09
C GLU A 340 16.19 -3.55 -6.69
N LEU A 341 16.08 -3.51 -8.01
CA LEU A 341 14.83 -3.26 -8.71
C LEU A 341 14.37 -4.52 -9.45
N ILE A 342 13.17 -4.99 -9.14
CA ILE A 342 12.50 -6.07 -9.85
C ILE A 342 11.30 -5.48 -10.58
N ASN A 343 11.39 -5.44 -11.92
CA ASN A 343 10.40 -4.83 -12.80
C ASN A 343 9.60 -5.84 -13.62
N THR A 344 9.51 -7.07 -13.13
CA THR A 344 8.72 -8.16 -13.73
C THR A 344 8.12 -9.04 -12.63
N TYR A 345 6.98 -9.64 -12.91
CA TYR A 345 6.37 -10.66 -12.04
C TYR A 345 6.74 -12.09 -12.48
N GLU A 346 7.36 -12.24 -13.66
CA GLU A 346 7.85 -13.54 -14.12
C GLU A 346 8.98 -14.02 -13.22
N ASN A 347 8.84 -15.25 -12.71
CA ASN A 347 9.81 -15.85 -11.78
C ASN A 347 10.09 -14.97 -10.54
N ILE A 348 9.11 -14.18 -10.08
CA ILE A 348 9.28 -13.23 -8.98
C ILE A 348 9.88 -13.89 -7.72
N SER A 349 9.43 -15.09 -7.37
CA SER A 349 9.97 -15.86 -6.24
C SER A 349 11.49 -16.05 -6.35
N LYS A 350 11.97 -16.47 -7.54
CA LYS A 350 13.40 -16.69 -7.78
C LYS A 350 14.18 -15.37 -7.74
N LEU A 351 13.66 -14.31 -8.35
CA LEU A 351 14.30 -13.00 -8.39
C LEU A 351 14.42 -12.38 -6.99
N ILE A 352 13.37 -12.51 -6.16
CA ILE A 352 13.39 -12.05 -4.77
C ILE A 352 14.46 -12.79 -3.97
N ILE A 353 14.47 -14.11 -4.04
CA ILE A 353 15.44 -14.91 -3.29
C ILE A 353 16.88 -14.58 -3.71
N GLN A 354 17.11 -14.44 -5.02
CA GLN A 354 18.41 -14.00 -5.53
C GLN A 354 18.78 -12.61 -5.00
N ALA A 355 17.87 -11.63 -5.06
CA ALA A 355 18.09 -10.28 -4.55
C ALA A 355 18.43 -10.27 -3.05
N VAL A 356 17.71 -11.04 -2.24
CA VAL A 356 17.99 -11.16 -0.80
C VAL A 356 19.37 -11.76 -0.56
N HIS A 357 19.74 -12.81 -1.29
CA HIS A 357 21.07 -13.41 -1.18
C HIS A 357 22.19 -12.45 -1.57
N ASP A 358 22.02 -11.71 -2.66
CA ASP A 358 23.03 -10.76 -3.13
C ASP A 358 23.17 -9.58 -2.16
N ILE A 359 22.07 -9.08 -1.61
CA ILE A 359 22.08 -8.10 -0.50
C ILE A 359 22.79 -8.67 0.73
N SER A 360 22.52 -9.91 1.10
CA SER A 360 23.14 -10.56 2.26
C SER A 360 24.65 -10.69 2.09
N LYS A 361 25.12 -11.06 0.89
CA LYS A 361 26.56 -11.11 0.58
C LYS A 361 27.21 -9.74 0.70
N ILE A 362 26.57 -8.71 0.16
CA ILE A 362 27.05 -7.32 0.26
C ILE A 362 27.16 -6.91 1.72
N PHE A 363 26.10 -7.16 2.50
CA PHE A 363 26.05 -6.86 3.92
C PHE A 363 27.19 -7.54 4.70
N ILE A 364 27.38 -8.85 4.51
CA ILE A 364 28.45 -9.60 5.19
C ILE A 364 29.82 -9.05 4.78
N LYS A 365 30.03 -8.78 3.49
CA LYS A 365 31.28 -8.21 2.98
C LYS A 365 31.60 -6.86 3.64
N ASP A 366 30.62 -5.95 3.68
CA ASP A 366 30.77 -4.63 4.30
C ASP A 366 31.09 -4.75 5.80
N LYS A 367 30.47 -5.70 6.53
CA LYS A 367 30.79 -5.94 7.95
C LYS A 367 32.19 -6.50 8.13
N LEU A 368 32.63 -7.41 7.26
CA LEU A 368 33.96 -8.01 7.34
C LEU A 368 35.08 -7.05 6.97
N GLU A 369 34.83 -6.10 6.05
CA GLU A 369 35.81 -5.07 5.70
C GLU A 369 36.27 -4.25 6.91
N GLN A 370 35.40 -4.05 7.91
CA GLN A 370 35.73 -3.36 9.16
C GLN A 370 36.80 -4.10 9.98
N TYR A 371 36.93 -5.42 9.78
CA TYR A 371 37.90 -6.26 10.46
C TYR A 371 39.18 -6.48 9.68
N ASN A 372 39.25 -6.09 8.40
CA ASN A 372 40.44 -6.29 7.56
C ASN A 372 41.71 -5.68 8.15
N LYS A 373 41.61 -4.61 8.96
CA LYS A 373 42.76 -4.01 9.67
C LYS A 373 43.44 -4.94 10.69
N TYR A 374 42.76 -6.01 11.11
CA TYR A 374 43.27 -6.99 12.08
C TYR A 374 43.92 -8.22 11.41
N PHE A 375 43.84 -8.34 10.08
CA PHE A 375 44.34 -9.48 9.34
C PHE A 375 45.30 -9.02 8.25
N SER A 376 46.30 -9.84 7.92
CA SER A 376 47.24 -9.57 6.83
C SER A 376 46.68 -9.85 5.44
N PHE A 377 45.40 -10.24 5.38
CA PHE A 377 44.66 -10.57 4.16
C PHE A 377 43.23 -10.01 4.30
N LYS A 378 42.54 -9.81 3.17
CA LYS A 378 41.15 -9.36 3.19
C LYS A 378 40.24 -10.55 3.49
N ILE A 379 39.52 -10.49 4.61
CA ILE A 379 38.58 -11.55 5.01
C ILE A 379 37.43 -11.65 4.01
N SER A 380 37.06 -10.53 3.38
CA SER A 380 36.06 -10.48 2.31
C SER A 380 36.37 -11.43 1.15
N ASP A 381 37.65 -11.71 0.89
CA ASP A 381 38.10 -12.53 -0.23
C ASP A 381 37.93 -14.03 0.08
N LEU A 382 37.63 -14.39 1.33
CA LEU A 382 37.26 -15.76 1.71
C LEU A 382 35.79 -16.08 1.44
N ILE A 383 34.95 -15.07 1.17
CA ILE A 383 33.53 -15.25 0.84
C ILE A 383 33.31 -15.58 -0.64
N SER A 384 34.34 -15.51 -1.48
CA SER A 384 34.26 -15.95 -2.86
C SER A 384 34.48 -17.46 -2.99
N GLN A 385 33.50 -18.26 -2.56
CA GLN A 385 33.22 -19.58 -3.14
C GLN A 385 31.71 -19.79 -3.21
N GLU A 386 31.26 -20.19 -4.39
CA GLU A 386 29.87 -20.40 -4.78
C GLU A 386 29.09 -21.18 -3.70
N TYR A 387 27.95 -20.63 -3.26
CA TYR A 387 26.86 -21.51 -2.82
C TYR A 387 26.45 -22.34 -4.04
N PRO A 388 26.14 -23.64 -3.89
CA PRO A 388 25.61 -24.41 -4.99
C PRO A 388 24.41 -23.64 -5.55
N THR A 389 24.55 -23.17 -6.79
CA THR A 389 23.42 -22.75 -7.61
C THR A 389 22.39 -23.85 -7.43
N ILE A 390 21.20 -23.50 -6.94
CA ILE A 390 20.08 -24.42 -6.77
C ILE A 390 20.02 -25.22 -8.07
N SER A 391 20.52 -26.46 -7.99
CA SER A 391 20.59 -27.35 -9.12
C SER A 391 19.16 -27.63 -9.49
N LYS A 392 18.90 -27.57 -10.80
CA LYS A 392 17.64 -27.92 -11.46
C LYS A 392 16.84 -28.91 -10.59
N VAL A 393 15.79 -28.43 -9.95
CA VAL A 393 14.66 -29.31 -9.65
C VAL A 393 14.08 -29.62 -11.02
N GLU A 394 14.54 -30.75 -11.57
CA GLU A 394 13.98 -31.32 -12.77
C GLU A 394 12.48 -31.44 -12.57
N SER A 395 11.77 -30.84 -13.52
CA SER A 395 10.38 -31.12 -13.81
C SER A 395 10.15 -32.63 -13.75
N THR A 396 9.45 -33.09 -12.71
CA THR A 396 8.80 -34.39 -12.73
C THR A 396 7.30 -34.13 -12.68
N ALA A 397 6.72 -34.25 -13.88
CA ALA A 397 5.34 -34.51 -14.29
C ALA A 397 4.20 -33.79 -13.54
#